data_AF-A0A167SQR3-F1
#
_entry.id   AF-A0A167SQR3-F1
#
_cell.length_a   1.000
_cell.length_b   1.000
_cell.length_c   1.000
_cell.angle_alpha   90.00
_cell.angle_beta   90.00
_cell.angle_gamma   90.00
#
_symmetry.space_group_name_H-M   'P 1'
#
loop_
_entity.id
_entity.type
_entity.pdbx_description
1 polymer ?
#
loop_
_entity_poly.entity_id
_entity_poly.type
_entity_poly.pdbx_seq_one_letter_code
_entity_poly.pdbx_strand_id
1 'polypeptide(L)'
;MPRVHKKKLNTDAPDANTTRHCEICDLAVNVGTGGDQNFASHESSKAHQKQVNAAVLKTQEPEEPLKKKLRPTKMLDFFRKKSLSPTATSRLPVPPPLSNSLLPAGSTSPALYSVYLPLPHVDDGGDTPVIINKPVLDATAEAMLRQLWLLTSRLPTTVPIGTSEDKFACFHGDPCEGLRPGEDAWETLVHPALVLIGYNKQSPLIAQDIRRGKWGMDGFCQWIEVCVRELKVSASLLEMKLDRLCDAMRLLGAYDDSDAPITTTPTPPFYEVQARVALSPKPCTPPVILCHGSRLDIGDRSPWMSYPFGIHVNLTLPWKVNASEDDLFLVSPQCTGDLPDGADSCRKCAALQTHSVVKGILDRLDAGPHENITWNYLTI
;
A
#
# COMPACT_ATOMS: atom_id res chain seq x y z
N MET A 1 68.47 31.16 -7.86
CA MET A 1 67.11 30.67 -7.57
C MET A 1 67.07 30.21 -6.11
N PRO A 2 66.53 31.01 -5.17
CA PRO A 2 66.61 30.71 -3.74
C PRO A 2 65.58 29.64 -3.33
N ARG A 3 66.02 28.70 -2.48
CA ARG A 3 65.17 27.65 -1.88
C ARG A 3 64.26 28.28 -0.83
N VAL A 4 62.95 28.22 -1.09
CA VAL A 4 61.91 28.60 -0.13
C VAL A 4 61.82 27.52 0.95
N HIS A 5 62.20 27.87 2.18
CA HIS A 5 61.96 27.05 3.36
C HIS A 5 60.45 27.01 3.66
N LYS A 6 59.81 25.86 3.43
CA LYS A 6 58.46 25.58 3.94
C LYS A 6 58.53 25.50 5.47
N LYS A 7 58.03 26.54 6.13
CA LYS A 7 57.78 26.60 7.57
C LYS A 7 56.73 25.52 7.88
N LYS A 8 57.11 24.48 8.64
CA LYS A 8 56.15 23.52 9.24
C LYS A 8 55.18 24.32 10.09
N LEU A 9 53.89 24.35 9.73
CA LEU A 9 52.85 24.77 10.67
C LEU A 9 52.85 23.77 11.82
N ASN A 10 52.94 24.30 13.03
CA ASN A 10 52.77 23.57 14.27
C ASN A 10 51.33 23.05 14.28
N THR A 11 51.14 21.74 14.17
CA THR A 11 49.90 21.07 14.55
C THR A 11 49.87 21.04 16.07
N ASP A 12 49.40 22.12 16.67
CA ASP A 12 49.05 22.13 18.08
C ASP A 12 47.96 21.06 18.28
N ALA A 13 48.21 20.15 19.23
CA ALA A 13 47.27 19.08 19.54
C ALA A 13 45.90 19.68 19.88
N PRO A 14 44.79 19.16 19.33
CA PRO A 14 43.47 19.72 19.57
C PRO A 14 43.15 19.69 21.07
N ASP A 15 42.92 20.89 21.63
CA ASP A 15 42.40 21.11 22.97
C ASP A 15 41.01 20.44 23.07
N ALA A 16 40.73 19.77 24.19
CA ALA A 16 39.43 19.18 24.51
C ALA A 16 38.26 20.19 24.48
N ASN A 17 38.54 21.48 24.50
CA ASN A 17 37.58 22.59 24.39
C ASN A 17 37.45 23.15 22.97
N THR A 18 38.03 22.52 21.96
CA THR A 18 37.90 22.99 20.58
C THR A 18 36.45 22.82 20.13
N THR A 19 35.82 23.91 19.68
CA THR A 19 34.47 23.92 19.10
C THR A 19 34.50 24.32 17.63
N ARG A 20 33.58 23.78 16.83
CA ARG A 20 33.30 24.22 15.45
C ARG A 20 31.87 24.70 15.32
N HIS A 21 31.64 25.77 14.56
CA HIS A 21 30.32 26.31 14.33
C HIS A 21 29.65 25.62 13.12
N CYS A 22 28.38 25.22 13.28
CA CYS A 22 27.55 24.72 12.18
C CYS A 22 26.60 25.83 11.71
N GLU A 23 26.75 26.28 10.46
CA GLU A 23 25.97 27.38 9.88
C GLU A 23 24.48 27.05 9.69
N ILE A 24 24.15 25.77 9.49
CA ILE A 24 22.75 25.31 9.29
C ILE A 24 22.00 25.30 10.62
N CYS A 25 22.69 24.90 11.69
CA CYS A 25 22.10 24.81 13.02
C CYS A 25 22.25 26.08 13.85
N ASP A 26 23.17 26.97 13.48
CA ASP A 26 23.62 28.12 14.27
C ASP A 26 24.08 27.70 15.68
N LEU A 27 24.83 26.59 15.74
CA LEU A 27 25.30 25.98 16.99
C LEU A 27 26.82 25.77 16.97
N ALA A 28 27.47 26.05 18.11
CA ALA A 28 28.86 25.67 18.36
C ALA A 28 28.92 24.20 18.82
N VAL A 29 29.39 23.32 17.95
CA VAL A 29 29.57 21.88 18.19
C VAL A 29 30.93 21.66 18.84
N ASN A 30 30.97 21.04 20.02
CA ASN A 30 32.23 20.64 20.64
C ASN A 30 32.85 19.49 19.84
N VAL A 31 33.99 19.74 19.21
CA VAL A 31 34.73 18.72 18.46
C VAL A 31 35.71 17.99 19.36
N GLY A 32 36.22 18.65 20.41
CA GLY A 32 37.08 18.05 21.44
C GLY A 32 38.20 17.18 20.88
N THR A 33 38.49 16.07 21.57
CA THR A 33 39.49 15.08 21.14
C THR A 33 39.05 14.23 19.94
N GLY A 34 37.74 14.18 19.65
CA GLY A 34 37.18 13.45 18.50
C GLY A 34 37.33 14.18 17.17
N GLY A 35 37.70 15.47 17.20
CA GLY A 35 37.98 16.28 16.02
C GLY A 35 36.84 16.25 14.99
N ASP A 36 37.19 15.97 13.74
CA ASP A 36 36.23 15.96 12.63
C ASP A 36 35.17 14.86 12.76
N GLN A 37 35.43 13.76 13.47
CA GLN A 37 34.43 12.69 13.65
C GLN A 37 33.23 13.16 14.48
N ASN A 38 33.46 14.00 15.49
CA ASN A 38 32.38 14.59 16.29
C ASN A 38 31.54 15.57 15.47
N PHE A 39 32.17 16.33 14.57
CA PHE A 39 31.45 17.22 13.66
C PHE A 39 30.63 16.43 12.61
N ALA A 40 31.20 15.37 12.03
CA ALA A 40 30.49 14.48 11.12
C ALA A 40 29.31 13.76 11.80
N SER A 41 29.45 13.41 13.09
CA SER A 41 28.34 12.87 13.89
C SER A 41 27.22 13.91 14.08
N HIS A 42 27.57 15.18 14.26
CA HIS A 42 26.58 16.27 14.26
C HIS A 42 25.88 16.42 12.91
N GLU A 43 26.61 16.44 11.79
CA GLU A 43 26.03 16.58 10.44
C GLU A 43 25.11 15.41 10.07
N SER A 44 25.44 14.20 10.52
CA SER A 44 24.59 13.01 10.34
C SER A 44 23.44 12.91 11.35
N SER A 45 23.38 13.81 12.35
CA SER A 45 22.31 13.81 13.34
C SER A 45 20.96 14.21 12.73
N LYS A 46 19.88 13.62 13.23
CA LYS A 46 18.51 13.93 12.78
C LYS A 46 18.14 15.40 12.98
N ALA A 47 18.67 16.02 14.04
CA ALA A 47 18.42 17.43 14.34
C ALA A 47 19.00 18.33 13.24
N HIS A 48 20.25 18.05 12.84
CA HIS A 48 20.89 18.73 11.71
C HIS A 48 20.13 18.47 10.40
N GLN A 49 19.85 17.20 10.05
CA GLN A 49 19.14 16.89 8.80
C GLN A 49 17.74 17.52 8.72
N LYS A 50 17.01 17.61 9.84
CA LYS A 50 15.72 18.31 9.88
C LYS A 50 15.87 19.79 9.56
N GLN A 51 16.93 20.44 10.03
CA GLN A 51 17.21 21.84 9.73
C GLN A 51 17.72 22.04 8.30
N VAL A 52 18.52 21.11 7.77
CA VAL A 52 18.90 21.10 6.34
C VAL A 52 17.66 21.07 5.46
N ASN A 53 16.75 20.11 5.69
CA ASN A 53 15.53 19.98 4.90
C ASN A 53 14.64 21.22 5.02
N ALA A 54 14.52 21.81 6.22
CA ALA A 54 13.79 23.05 6.42
C ALA A 54 14.44 24.27 5.73
N ALA A 55 15.77 24.32 5.66
CA ALA A 55 16.50 25.38 4.95
C ALA A 55 16.32 25.24 3.43
N VAL A 56 16.38 24.01 2.88
CA VAL A 56 16.14 23.74 1.46
C VAL A 56 14.72 24.15 1.05
N LEU A 57 13.71 23.83 1.89
CA LEU A 57 12.32 24.26 1.68
C LEU A 57 12.18 25.80 1.66
N LYS A 58 12.91 26.52 2.51
CA LYS A 58 12.88 27.99 2.54
C LYS A 58 13.56 28.64 1.34
N THR A 59 14.61 28.03 0.81
CA THR A 59 15.34 28.57 -0.36
C THR A 59 14.57 28.35 -1.68
N GLN A 60 13.58 27.46 -1.69
CA GLN A 60 12.76 27.20 -2.88
C GLN A 60 11.45 28.01 -2.94
N GLU A 61 11.11 28.80 -1.93
CA GLU A 61 10.03 29.79 -2.09
C GLU A 61 10.58 30.99 -2.88
N PRO A 62 10.10 31.26 -4.12
CA PRO A 62 10.40 32.51 -4.80
C PRO A 62 9.87 33.67 -3.94
N GLU A 63 10.71 34.66 -3.67
CA GLU A 63 10.34 35.86 -2.89
C GLU A 63 9.14 36.58 -3.54
N GLU A 64 7.94 36.25 -3.09
CA GLU A 64 6.73 37.03 -3.35
C GLU A 64 6.61 38.15 -2.29
N PRO A 65 6.22 39.37 -2.71
CA PRO A 65 6.23 40.53 -1.84
C PRO A 65 5.11 40.48 -0.79
N LEU A 66 5.54 40.33 0.47
CA LEU A 66 4.90 40.73 1.73
C LEU A 66 3.40 41.06 1.66
N LYS A 67 2.55 40.05 1.92
CA LYS A 67 1.19 40.26 2.43
C LYS A 67 0.96 39.52 3.75
N LYS A 68 0.70 40.36 4.75
CA LYS A 68 0.33 40.18 6.16
C LYS A 68 -0.17 38.78 6.59
N LYS A 69 0.54 38.24 7.59
CA LYS A 69 0.25 37.03 8.38
C LYS A 69 -1.18 37.01 8.96
N LEU A 70 -1.88 35.90 8.73
CA LEU A 70 -3.00 35.44 9.57
C LEU A 70 -2.64 34.07 10.16
N ARG A 71 -2.94 33.92 11.46
CA ARG A 71 -2.55 32.78 12.31
C ARG A 71 -3.29 31.49 11.93
N PRO A 72 -2.72 30.30 12.13
CA PRO A 72 -3.39 29.05 11.83
C PRO A 72 -4.33 28.64 12.98
N THR A 73 -5.60 28.39 12.65
CA THR A 73 -6.58 27.76 13.54
C THR A 73 -6.91 26.33 13.06
N LYS A 74 -6.54 25.36 13.91
CA LYS A 74 -7.20 24.08 14.25
C LYS A 74 -8.00 23.36 13.13
N MET A 75 -7.33 22.43 12.44
CA MET A 75 -7.90 21.42 11.52
C MET A 75 -8.37 20.13 12.25
N LEU A 76 -9.20 20.25 13.29
CA LEU A 76 -9.78 19.06 13.94
C LEU A 76 -11.31 19.10 14.07
N ASP A 77 -11.97 20.12 13.54
CA ASP A 77 -13.44 20.26 13.67
C ASP A 77 -14.24 19.58 12.55
N PHE A 78 -13.60 18.99 11.53
CA PHE A 78 -14.32 18.39 10.38
C PHE A 78 -14.98 17.03 10.67
N PHE A 79 -14.69 16.37 11.79
CA PHE A 79 -15.30 15.07 12.13
C PHE A 79 -16.22 15.08 13.36
N ARG A 80 -16.66 16.26 13.82
CA ARG A 80 -17.62 16.33 14.95
C ARG A 80 -19.05 16.10 14.47
N LYS A 81 -19.43 14.83 14.43
CA LYS A 81 -20.79 14.31 14.22
C LYS A 81 -21.78 15.00 15.18
N LYS A 82 -22.61 15.92 14.67
CA LYS A 82 -23.77 16.47 15.40
C LYS A 82 -24.89 15.42 15.38
N SER A 83 -24.97 14.56 16.39
CA SER A 83 -26.19 13.79 16.64
C SER A 83 -27.14 14.64 17.48
N LEU A 84 -28.11 15.27 16.85
CA LEU A 84 -29.30 15.75 17.54
C LEU A 84 -30.25 14.57 17.66
N SER A 85 -30.37 14.00 18.86
CA SER A 85 -31.47 13.11 19.21
C SER A 85 -32.72 13.95 19.45
N PRO A 86 -33.86 13.66 18.80
CA PRO A 86 -35.15 14.01 19.36
C PRO A 86 -35.67 12.83 20.19
N THR A 87 -35.80 13.06 21.48
CA THR A 87 -36.71 12.32 22.36
C THR A 87 -38.14 12.62 21.90
N ALA A 88 -38.92 11.59 21.54
CA ALA A 88 -40.17 11.25 22.24
C ALA A 88 -41.17 10.42 21.40
N THR A 89 -41.81 9.51 22.15
CA THR A 89 -43.21 9.04 22.02
C THR A 89 -43.50 7.79 21.19
N SER A 90 -43.55 6.68 21.93
CA SER A 90 -44.31 5.47 21.67
C SER A 90 -45.77 5.75 21.24
N ARG A 91 -46.16 5.25 20.06
CA ARG A 91 -47.53 4.76 19.77
C ARG A 91 -47.46 3.63 18.74
N LEU A 92 -47.99 2.46 19.12
CA LEU A 92 -48.22 1.31 18.25
C LEU A 92 -49.44 1.57 17.34
N PRO A 93 -49.37 1.23 16.04
CA PRO A 93 -50.56 1.01 15.23
C PRO A 93 -50.83 -0.49 15.00
N VAL A 94 -52.10 -0.82 15.17
CA VAL A 94 -52.81 -2.09 14.94
C VAL A 94 -52.71 -2.54 13.46
N PRO A 95 -52.64 -3.85 13.16
CA PRO A 95 -52.60 -4.35 11.77
C PRO A 95 -53.99 -4.37 11.10
N PRO A 96 -54.12 -4.02 9.81
CA PRO A 96 -55.34 -4.24 9.04
C PRO A 96 -55.40 -5.65 8.41
N PRO A 97 -56.61 -6.14 8.06
CA PRO A 97 -56.85 -7.55 7.74
C PRO A 97 -56.50 -7.93 6.29
N LEU A 98 -56.28 -9.24 6.13
CA LEU A 98 -56.09 -9.97 4.88
C LEU A 98 -57.17 -9.68 3.85
N SER A 99 -56.76 -9.45 2.60
CA SER A 99 -57.63 -9.56 1.43
C SER A 99 -56.93 -10.38 0.36
N ASN A 100 -57.49 -11.56 0.11
CA ASN A 100 -57.20 -12.42 -1.02
C ASN A 100 -57.70 -11.74 -2.30
N SER A 101 -56.85 -11.69 -3.34
CA SER A 101 -57.36 -11.51 -4.71
C SER A 101 -56.59 -12.40 -5.67
N LEU A 102 -57.34 -13.28 -6.31
CA LEU A 102 -56.97 -14.17 -7.40
C LEU A 102 -56.73 -13.37 -8.70
N LEU A 103 -55.65 -13.73 -9.44
CA LEU A 103 -55.46 -13.88 -10.90
C LEU A 103 -55.99 -12.77 -11.86
N PRO A 104 -55.32 -12.47 -13.02
CA PRO A 104 -54.89 -13.48 -13.99
C PRO A 104 -53.55 -13.25 -14.72
N ALA A 105 -53.12 -14.34 -15.38
CA ALA A 105 -52.02 -14.41 -16.32
C ALA A 105 -52.23 -13.46 -17.51
N GLY A 106 -51.21 -12.65 -17.80
CA GLY A 106 -51.12 -11.82 -18.99
C GLY A 106 -49.71 -11.93 -19.57
N SER A 107 -49.59 -12.68 -20.65
CA SER A 107 -48.43 -12.77 -21.52
C SER A 107 -48.30 -11.50 -22.35
N THR A 108 -47.20 -10.78 -22.23
CA THR A 108 -46.78 -9.76 -23.21
C THR A 108 -45.26 -9.78 -23.36
N SER A 109 -44.83 -10.02 -24.60
CA SER A 109 -43.46 -9.97 -25.11
C SER A 109 -42.75 -8.64 -24.84
N PRO A 110 -41.41 -8.60 -24.80
CA PRO A 110 -40.66 -7.36 -24.60
C PRO A 110 -40.64 -6.53 -25.90
N ALA A 111 -41.22 -5.33 -25.85
CA ALA A 111 -41.01 -4.30 -26.86
C ALA A 111 -39.62 -3.68 -26.65
N LEU A 112 -38.82 -3.67 -27.71
CA LEU A 112 -37.54 -2.97 -27.78
C LEU A 112 -37.78 -1.46 -27.67
N TYR A 113 -37.46 -0.86 -26.52
CA TYR A 113 -37.33 0.59 -26.40
C TYR A 113 -35.99 1.01 -27.01
N SER A 114 -36.05 1.47 -28.26
CA SER A 114 -34.99 2.24 -28.91
C SER A 114 -34.96 3.63 -28.28
N VAL A 115 -33.94 3.88 -27.44
CA VAL A 115 -33.66 5.19 -26.87
C VAL A 115 -33.03 6.04 -27.98
N TYR A 116 -33.84 6.88 -28.63
CA TYR A 116 -33.33 7.96 -29.47
C TYR A 116 -32.68 9.02 -28.57
N LEU A 117 -31.36 9.12 -28.65
CA LEU A 117 -30.60 10.27 -28.16
C LEU A 117 -31.03 11.53 -28.94
N PRO A 118 -31.37 12.64 -28.26
CA PRO A 118 -31.61 13.91 -28.93
C PRO A 118 -30.36 14.34 -29.71
N LEU A 119 -30.53 14.52 -31.01
CA LEU A 119 -29.54 15.10 -31.90
C LEU A 119 -29.27 16.55 -31.43
N PRO A 120 -28.03 16.94 -31.09
CA PRO A 120 -27.75 18.30 -30.69
C PRO A 120 -28.00 19.24 -31.88
N HIS A 121 -28.88 20.21 -31.66
CA HIS A 121 -29.12 21.33 -32.56
C HIS A 121 -27.82 22.12 -32.67
N VAL A 122 -27.24 22.13 -33.87
CA VAL A 122 -26.05 22.93 -34.18
C VAL A 122 -26.55 24.36 -34.37
N ASP A 123 -26.34 25.20 -33.35
CA ASP A 123 -26.36 26.65 -33.54
C ASP A 123 -25.02 27.04 -34.18
N ASP A 124 -25.10 27.52 -35.42
CA ASP A 124 -24.00 27.95 -36.27
C ASP A 124 -23.46 29.30 -35.76
N GLY A 125 -22.65 29.23 -34.71
CA GLY A 125 -22.08 30.37 -34.03
C GLY A 125 -20.60 30.18 -33.73
N GLY A 126 -19.77 30.15 -34.78
CA GLY A 126 -18.43 30.77 -34.83
C GLY A 126 -17.37 30.52 -33.74
N ASP A 127 -17.55 29.59 -32.80
CA ASP A 127 -16.53 29.24 -31.81
C ASP A 127 -15.76 28.00 -32.29
N THR A 128 -14.51 28.20 -32.70
CA THR A 128 -13.57 27.10 -32.94
C THR A 128 -13.58 26.16 -31.74
N PRO A 129 -13.89 24.86 -31.92
CA PRO A 129 -13.94 23.92 -30.81
C PRO A 129 -12.55 23.88 -30.20
N VAL A 130 -12.43 24.34 -28.95
CA VAL A 130 -11.23 24.14 -28.16
C VAL A 130 -11.07 22.64 -28.03
N ILE A 131 -10.12 22.08 -28.78
CA ILE A 131 -9.74 20.68 -28.66
C ILE A 131 -9.07 20.55 -27.30
N ILE A 132 -9.88 20.26 -26.28
CA ILE A 132 -9.39 19.90 -24.95
C ILE A 132 -8.73 18.54 -25.13
N ASN A 133 -7.42 18.56 -25.39
CA ASN A 133 -6.61 17.36 -25.46
C ASN A 133 -6.72 16.65 -24.11
N LYS A 134 -7.47 15.55 -24.08
CA LYS A 134 -7.58 14.70 -22.89
C LYS A 134 -6.15 14.33 -22.49
N PRO A 135 -5.70 14.67 -21.27
CA PRO A 135 -4.32 14.42 -20.88
C PRO A 135 -4.03 12.93 -21.03
N VAL A 136 -2.98 12.62 -21.78
CA VAL A 136 -2.53 11.25 -22.02
C VAL A 136 -2.14 10.68 -20.67
N LEU A 137 -2.89 9.66 -20.22
CA LEU A 137 -2.53 8.90 -19.03
C LEU A 137 -1.33 8.00 -19.34
N ASP A 138 -0.51 7.78 -18.33
CA ASP A 138 0.50 6.73 -18.37
C ASP A 138 -0.15 5.36 -18.62
N ALA A 139 0.51 4.51 -19.41
CA ALA A 139 -0.02 3.19 -19.77
C ALA A 139 -0.27 2.31 -18.54
N THR A 140 0.58 2.43 -17.51
CA THR A 140 0.43 1.70 -16.24
C THR A 140 -0.83 2.14 -15.50
N ALA A 141 -1.07 3.45 -15.44
CA ALA A 141 -2.23 4.03 -14.79
C ALA A 141 -3.54 3.59 -15.48
N GLU A 142 -3.55 3.61 -16.81
CA GLU A 142 -4.70 3.18 -17.61
C GLU A 142 -4.96 1.67 -17.46
N ALA A 143 -3.92 0.82 -17.44
CA ALA A 143 -4.08 -0.62 -17.21
C ALA A 143 -4.66 -0.93 -15.82
N MET A 144 -4.16 -0.25 -14.80
CA MET A 144 -4.62 -0.39 -13.41
C MET A 144 -6.08 0.04 -13.24
N LEU A 145 -6.47 1.19 -13.80
CA LEU A 145 -7.87 1.65 -13.78
C LEU A 145 -8.80 0.68 -14.51
N ARG A 146 -8.37 0.16 -15.67
CA ARG A 146 -9.15 -0.86 -16.41
C ARG A 146 -9.34 -2.13 -15.60
N GLN A 147 -8.30 -2.62 -14.95
CA GLN A 147 -8.40 -3.81 -14.10
C GLN A 147 -9.36 -3.58 -12.93
N LEU A 148 -9.28 -2.42 -12.27
CA LEU A 148 -10.15 -2.07 -11.14
C LEU A 148 -11.63 -2.00 -11.55
N TRP A 149 -11.93 -1.34 -12.68
CA TRP A 149 -13.27 -1.27 -13.24
C TRP A 149 -13.80 -2.64 -13.69
N LEU A 150 -12.95 -3.46 -14.32
CA LEU A 150 -13.29 -4.81 -14.74
C LEU A 150 -13.73 -5.66 -13.55
N LEU A 151 -12.91 -5.73 -12.50
CA LEU A 151 -13.23 -6.51 -11.31
C LEU A 151 -14.49 -5.99 -10.60
N THR A 152 -14.65 -4.66 -10.52
CA THR A 152 -15.85 -4.05 -9.93
C THR A 152 -17.12 -4.45 -10.69
N SER A 153 -17.09 -4.43 -12.02
CA SER A 153 -18.22 -4.85 -12.86
C SER A 153 -18.59 -6.33 -12.72
N ARG A 154 -17.65 -7.16 -12.24
CA ARG A 154 -17.79 -8.61 -12.07
C ARG A 154 -18.12 -9.04 -10.64
N LEU A 155 -18.24 -8.11 -9.70
CA LEU A 155 -18.64 -8.44 -8.33
C LEU A 155 -20.03 -9.11 -8.34
N PRO A 156 -20.18 -10.30 -7.73
CA PRO A 156 -21.42 -11.04 -7.82
C PRO A 156 -22.55 -10.35 -7.06
N THR A 157 -23.79 -10.74 -7.39
CA THR A 157 -24.99 -10.17 -6.76
C THR A 157 -25.12 -10.47 -5.26
N THR A 158 -24.38 -11.45 -4.77
CA THR A 158 -24.25 -11.80 -3.36
C THR A 158 -23.49 -10.74 -2.55
N VAL A 159 -22.65 -9.91 -3.19
CA VAL A 159 -21.99 -8.78 -2.51
C VAL A 159 -23.02 -7.67 -2.28
N PRO A 160 -23.22 -7.20 -1.04
CA PRO A 160 -24.23 -6.19 -0.74
C PRO A 160 -23.93 -4.85 -1.40
N ILE A 161 -24.98 -4.06 -1.64
CA ILE A 161 -24.87 -2.69 -2.15
C ILE A 161 -24.47 -1.78 -0.98
N GLY A 162 -23.52 -0.89 -1.23
CA GLY A 162 -23.01 0.04 -0.23
C GLY A 162 -24.04 1.10 0.15
N THR A 163 -23.97 1.49 1.41
CA THR A 163 -24.74 2.56 2.06
C THR A 163 -23.79 3.66 2.50
N SER A 164 -24.33 4.81 2.90
CA SER A 164 -23.53 5.93 3.43
C SER A 164 -22.80 5.62 4.75
N GLU A 165 -23.09 4.48 5.39
CA GLU A 165 -22.46 4.06 6.64
C GLU A 165 -21.28 3.09 6.43
N ASP A 166 -21.14 2.53 5.22
CA ASP A 166 -20.05 1.62 4.89
C ASP A 166 -18.71 2.36 4.77
N LYS A 167 -17.61 1.65 5.01
CA LYS A 167 -16.26 2.26 4.99
C LYS A 167 -15.89 2.90 3.65
N PHE A 168 -16.34 2.32 2.54
CA PHE A 168 -16.08 2.85 1.20
C PHE A 168 -16.94 4.07 0.85
N ALA A 169 -17.93 4.42 1.68
CA ALA A 169 -18.75 5.59 1.46
C ALA A 169 -17.95 6.90 1.50
N CYS A 170 -16.77 6.91 2.13
CA CYS A 170 -15.89 8.09 2.16
C CYS A 170 -15.30 8.45 0.79
N PHE A 171 -15.33 7.55 -0.19
CA PHE A 171 -14.91 7.81 -1.57
C PHE A 171 -16.06 8.26 -2.46
N HIS A 172 -17.26 8.42 -1.89
CA HIS A 172 -18.38 9.02 -2.61
C HIS A 172 -18.21 10.54 -2.66
N GLY A 173 -17.83 11.07 -3.81
CA GLY A 173 -17.67 12.50 -4.04
C GLY A 173 -16.49 12.81 -4.94
N ASP A 174 -16.30 14.09 -5.24
CA ASP A 174 -15.16 14.56 -6.01
C ASP A 174 -13.95 14.78 -5.07
N PRO A 175 -12.82 14.06 -5.26
CA PRO A 175 -11.61 14.30 -4.46
C PRO A 175 -11.08 15.75 -4.58
N CYS A 176 -11.36 16.45 -5.67
CA CYS A 176 -10.89 17.81 -5.88
C CYS A 176 -11.49 18.82 -4.88
N GLU A 177 -12.69 18.57 -4.34
CA GLU A 177 -13.33 19.45 -3.36
C GLU A 177 -12.57 19.52 -2.03
N GLY A 178 -11.77 18.49 -1.71
CA GLY A 178 -11.02 18.39 -0.46
C GLY A 178 -9.64 19.05 -0.50
N LEU A 179 -9.14 19.45 -1.68
CA LEU A 179 -7.76 19.86 -1.87
C LEU A 179 -7.63 21.38 -2.01
N ARG A 180 -6.73 22.01 -1.26
CA ARG A 180 -6.44 23.44 -1.46
C ARG A 180 -5.44 23.63 -2.61
N PRO A 181 -5.49 24.78 -3.31
CA PRO A 181 -4.50 25.09 -4.34
C PRO A 181 -3.06 24.99 -3.79
N GLY A 182 -2.22 24.19 -4.45
CA GLY A 182 -0.82 23.99 -4.09
C GLY A 182 -0.56 22.88 -3.06
N GLU A 183 -1.59 22.23 -2.51
CA GLU A 183 -1.39 21.05 -1.67
C GLU A 183 -1.02 19.81 -2.50
N ASP A 184 -0.16 18.95 -1.95
CA ASP A 184 0.11 17.64 -2.53
C ASP A 184 -1.11 16.73 -2.31
N ALA A 185 -1.76 16.37 -3.41
CA ALA A 185 -2.93 15.49 -3.43
C ALA A 185 -2.63 14.12 -2.78
N TRP A 186 -1.42 13.60 -2.97
CA TRP A 186 -1.06 12.29 -2.42
C TRP A 186 -1.02 12.31 -0.90
N GLU A 187 -0.22 13.19 -0.30
CA GLU A 187 -0.02 13.25 1.14
C GLU A 187 -1.27 13.75 1.89
N THR A 188 -1.99 14.71 1.31
CA THR A 188 -3.08 15.41 2.01
C THR A 188 -4.40 14.66 1.97
N LEU A 189 -4.69 14.02 0.83
CA LEU A 189 -6.00 13.42 0.56
C LEU A 189 -5.89 11.91 0.33
N VAL A 190 -5.07 11.51 -0.64
CA VAL A 190 -5.13 10.13 -1.15
C VAL A 190 -4.58 9.11 -0.18
N HIS A 191 -3.38 9.35 0.35
CA HIS A 191 -2.77 8.44 1.30
C HIS A 191 -3.61 8.28 2.58
N PRO A 192 -4.09 9.34 3.26
CA PRO A 192 -4.97 9.21 4.43
C PRO A 192 -6.27 8.46 4.13
N ALA A 193 -6.92 8.72 3.00
CA ALA A 193 -8.15 8.03 2.62
C ALA A 193 -7.88 6.53 2.37
N LEU A 194 -6.81 6.19 1.68
CA LEU A 194 -6.42 4.78 1.43
C LEU A 194 -5.95 4.06 2.70
N VAL A 195 -5.52 4.78 3.74
CA VAL A 195 -5.24 4.14 5.04
C VAL A 195 -6.51 3.58 5.68
N LEU A 196 -7.67 4.24 5.48
CA LEU A 196 -8.95 3.81 6.07
C LEU A 196 -9.44 2.46 5.54
N ILE A 197 -9.16 2.15 4.27
CA ILE A 197 -9.52 0.86 3.65
C ILE A 197 -8.59 -0.28 4.06
N GLY A 198 -7.61 0.00 4.93
CA GLY A 198 -6.82 -1.02 5.58
C GLY A 198 -5.35 -1.01 5.19
N TYR A 199 -4.65 0.07 5.54
CA TYR A 199 -3.19 0.01 5.60
C TYR A 199 -2.78 -1.20 6.45
N ASN A 200 -2.00 -2.11 5.87
CA ASN A 200 -1.58 -3.38 6.47
C ASN A 200 -2.69 -4.42 6.76
N LYS A 201 -3.89 -4.26 6.21
CA LYS A 201 -4.87 -5.35 6.21
C LYS A 201 -4.55 -6.36 5.10
N GLN A 202 -4.79 -7.63 5.39
CA GLN A 202 -4.76 -8.70 4.39
C GLN A 202 -6.05 -8.68 3.56
N SER A 203 -5.98 -9.17 2.33
CA SER A 203 -7.09 -9.20 1.36
C SER A 203 -8.39 -9.83 1.92
N PRO A 204 -8.38 -10.91 2.73
CA PRO A 204 -9.61 -11.46 3.32
C PRO A 204 -10.36 -10.50 4.26
N LEU A 205 -9.64 -9.64 4.98
CA LEU A 205 -10.25 -8.63 5.85
C LEU A 205 -10.81 -7.46 5.03
N ILE A 206 -10.12 -7.08 3.95
CA ILE A 206 -10.60 -6.05 3.02
C ILE A 206 -11.88 -6.54 2.32
N ALA A 207 -11.95 -7.81 1.95
CA ALA A 207 -13.12 -8.40 1.29
C ALA A 207 -14.42 -8.25 2.10
N GLN A 208 -14.34 -8.26 3.44
CA GLN A 208 -15.50 -8.05 4.31
C GLN A 208 -16.07 -6.62 4.22
N ASP A 209 -15.22 -5.66 3.85
CA ASP A 209 -15.55 -4.24 3.75
C ASP A 209 -16.04 -3.85 2.34
N ILE A 210 -15.83 -4.70 1.33
CA ILE A 210 -16.23 -4.44 -0.06
C ILE A 210 -17.76 -4.46 -0.21
N ARG A 211 -18.27 -3.47 -0.93
CA ARG A 211 -19.67 -3.30 -1.31
C ARG A 211 -19.76 -2.90 -2.78
N ARG A 212 -20.89 -3.19 -3.43
CA ARG A 212 -21.17 -2.71 -4.81
C ARG A 212 -21.82 -1.32 -4.79
N GLY A 213 -21.90 -0.66 -5.94
CA GLY A 213 -22.64 0.59 -6.07
C GLY A 213 -21.82 1.84 -5.76
N LYS A 214 -22.47 3.02 -5.87
CA LYS A 214 -21.86 4.35 -5.72
C LYS A 214 -21.26 4.68 -4.34
N TRP A 215 -21.67 3.96 -3.29
CA TRP A 215 -21.10 4.06 -1.93
C TRP A 215 -20.11 2.92 -1.63
N GLY A 216 -19.86 2.07 -2.62
CA GLY A 216 -18.91 0.98 -2.57
C GLY A 216 -17.86 1.13 -3.67
N MET A 217 -17.60 0.04 -4.39
CA MET A 217 -16.53 -0.04 -5.39
C MET A 217 -16.72 0.89 -6.59
N ASP A 218 -17.94 1.18 -7.03
CA ASP A 218 -18.15 2.07 -8.18
C ASP A 218 -17.72 3.50 -7.84
N GLY A 219 -18.08 3.97 -6.64
CA GLY A 219 -17.66 5.27 -6.13
C GLY A 219 -16.15 5.33 -5.93
N PHE A 220 -15.57 4.26 -5.38
CA PHE A 220 -14.11 4.14 -5.23
C PHE A 220 -13.38 4.18 -6.57
N CYS A 221 -13.84 3.45 -7.59
CA CYS A 221 -13.20 3.45 -8.91
C CYS A 221 -13.23 4.84 -9.55
N GLN A 222 -14.39 5.50 -9.49
CA GLN A 222 -14.54 6.86 -9.99
C GLN A 222 -13.60 7.83 -9.27
N TRP A 223 -13.53 7.73 -7.94
CA TRP A 223 -12.66 8.58 -7.12
C TRP A 223 -11.17 8.39 -7.44
N ILE A 224 -10.71 7.15 -7.61
CA ILE A 224 -9.33 6.85 -8.01
C ILE A 224 -9.05 7.37 -9.44
N GLU A 225 -10.00 7.24 -10.35
CA GLU A 225 -9.87 7.76 -11.70
C GLU A 225 -9.65 9.28 -11.72
N VAL A 226 -10.38 10.03 -10.91
CA VAL A 226 -10.17 11.49 -10.75
C VAL A 226 -8.79 11.78 -10.14
N CYS A 227 -8.38 11.02 -9.11
CA CYS A 227 -7.05 11.20 -8.50
C CYS A 227 -5.91 11.03 -9.51
N VAL A 228 -6.02 10.05 -10.40
CA VAL A 228 -5.00 9.79 -11.42
C VAL A 228 -5.09 10.80 -12.57
N ARG A 229 -6.29 11.08 -13.08
CA ARG A 229 -6.48 11.94 -14.27
C ARG A 229 -6.28 13.41 -13.97
N GLU A 230 -6.87 13.89 -12.88
CA GLU A 230 -6.98 15.32 -12.55
C GLU A 230 -5.93 15.73 -11.54
N LEU A 231 -5.81 14.99 -10.43
CA LEU A 231 -4.84 15.29 -9.36
C LEU A 231 -3.41 14.80 -9.66
N LYS A 232 -3.20 14.15 -10.81
CA LYS A 232 -1.90 13.66 -11.29
C LYS A 232 -1.16 12.77 -10.29
N VAL A 233 -1.91 12.00 -9.49
CA VAL A 233 -1.31 11.02 -8.58
C VAL A 233 -0.66 9.90 -9.39
N SER A 234 0.62 9.63 -9.11
CA SER A 234 1.39 8.60 -9.80
C SER A 234 0.81 7.20 -9.55
N ALA A 235 0.67 6.40 -10.60
CA ALA A 235 0.20 5.02 -10.52
C ALA A 235 1.08 4.16 -9.60
N SER A 236 2.39 4.40 -9.56
CA SER A 236 3.33 3.67 -8.70
C SER A 236 3.02 3.80 -7.20
N LEU A 237 2.40 4.90 -6.78
CA LEU A 237 1.99 5.11 -5.38
C LEU A 237 0.73 4.31 -5.04
N LEU A 238 -0.08 3.99 -6.05
CA LEU A 238 -1.36 3.28 -5.91
C LEU A 238 -1.21 1.76 -6.06
N GLU A 239 -0.26 1.30 -6.88
CA GLU A 239 -0.11 -0.10 -7.32
C GLU A 239 -0.26 -1.12 -6.18
N MET A 240 0.63 -1.07 -5.19
CA MET A 240 0.60 -2.02 -4.07
C MET A 240 -0.70 -2.00 -3.24
N LYS A 241 -1.43 -0.87 -3.23
CA LYS A 241 -2.68 -0.73 -2.47
C LYS A 241 -3.86 -1.27 -3.27
N LEU A 242 -3.89 -0.96 -4.57
CA LEU A 242 -4.94 -1.42 -5.47
C LEU A 242 -4.80 -2.90 -5.78
N ASP A 243 -3.59 -3.46 -5.84
CA ASP A 243 -3.38 -4.90 -6.00
C ASP A 243 -4.05 -5.73 -4.88
N ARG A 244 -3.89 -5.30 -3.62
CA ARG A 244 -4.54 -5.97 -2.49
C ARG A 244 -6.06 -5.89 -2.56
N LEU A 245 -6.59 -4.77 -3.05
CA LEU A 245 -8.02 -4.59 -3.24
C LEU A 245 -8.54 -5.46 -4.39
N CYS A 246 -7.78 -5.58 -5.48
CA CYS A 246 -8.05 -6.51 -6.58
C CYS A 246 -8.09 -7.96 -6.07
N ASP A 247 -7.13 -8.37 -5.23
CA ASP A 247 -7.14 -9.70 -4.60
C ASP A 247 -8.35 -9.91 -3.71
N ALA A 248 -8.75 -8.89 -2.93
CA ALA A 248 -9.95 -8.95 -2.11
C ALA A 248 -11.23 -9.10 -2.95
N MET A 249 -11.32 -8.45 -4.11
CA MET A 249 -12.44 -8.64 -5.05
C MET A 249 -12.45 -10.05 -5.65
N ARG A 250 -11.28 -10.62 -5.97
CA ARG A 250 -11.17 -12.01 -6.45
C ARG A 250 -11.64 -13.02 -5.41
N LEU A 251 -11.35 -12.80 -4.12
CA LEU A 251 -11.88 -13.63 -3.02
C LEU A 251 -13.41 -13.60 -2.95
N LEU A 252 -14.05 -12.55 -3.43
CA LEU A 252 -15.51 -12.42 -3.53
C LEU A 252 -16.08 -12.99 -4.83
N GLY A 253 -15.26 -13.58 -5.70
CA GLY A 253 -15.71 -14.19 -6.95
C GLY A 253 -15.63 -13.28 -8.18
N ALA A 254 -15.02 -12.09 -8.09
CA ALA A 254 -14.72 -11.29 -9.28
C ALA A 254 -13.45 -11.81 -9.95
N TYR A 255 -13.58 -12.70 -10.93
CA TYR A 255 -12.46 -13.23 -11.72
C TYR A 255 -12.43 -12.60 -13.11
N ASP A 256 -11.25 -12.41 -13.66
CA ASP A 256 -11.10 -12.16 -15.10
C ASP A 256 -11.31 -13.48 -15.87
N ASP A 257 -11.84 -13.42 -17.09
CA ASP A 257 -12.04 -14.62 -17.93
C ASP A 257 -10.69 -15.27 -18.25
N SER A 258 -9.63 -14.46 -18.26
CA SER A 258 -8.23 -14.85 -18.37
C SER A 258 -7.76 -15.77 -17.23
N ASP A 259 -8.34 -15.61 -16.04
CA ASP A 259 -7.94 -16.29 -14.81
C ASP A 259 -8.90 -17.42 -14.42
N ALA A 260 -9.88 -17.76 -15.28
CA ALA A 260 -10.82 -18.82 -15.00
C ALA A 260 -10.03 -20.10 -14.64
N PRO A 261 -10.10 -20.58 -13.38
CA PRO A 261 -9.42 -21.80 -13.01
C PRO A 261 -9.93 -22.87 -13.94
N ILE A 262 -9.03 -23.51 -14.69
CA ILE A 262 -9.34 -24.61 -15.60
C ILE A 262 -10.21 -25.55 -14.80
N THR A 263 -11.51 -25.45 -15.03
CA THR A 263 -12.49 -26.20 -14.28
C THR A 263 -12.27 -27.59 -14.80
N THR A 264 -11.52 -28.39 -14.05
CA THR A 264 -11.44 -29.83 -14.24
C THR A 264 -12.85 -30.32 -14.01
N THR A 265 -13.61 -30.31 -15.11
CA THR A 265 -14.96 -30.84 -15.20
C THR A 265 -14.96 -32.14 -14.43
N PRO A 266 -15.73 -32.28 -13.34
CA PRO A 266 -15.80 -33.54 -12.62
C PRO A 266 -16.23 -34.58 -13.64
N THR A 267 -15.29 -35.47 -13.99
CA THR A 267 -15.53 -36.59 -14.87
C THR A 267 -16.79 -37.27 -14.34
N PRO A 268 -17.83 -37.46 -15.17
CA PRO A 268 -19.05 -38.11 -14.71
C PRO A 268 -18.69 -39.45 -14.07
N PRO A 269 -19.37 -39.86 -12.99
CA PRO A 269 -19.09 -41.13 -12.32
C PRO A 269 -19.25 -42.26 -13.33
N PHE A 270 -18.13 -42.75 -13.82
CA PHE A 270 -18.06 -43.94 -14.64
C PHE A 270 -18.53 -45.08 -13.73
N TYR A 271 -19.64 -45.72 -14.10
CA TYR A 271 -20.07 -46.98 -13.48
C TYR A 271 -19.04 -48.04 -13.83
N GLU A 272 -18.03 -48.17 -12.97
CA GLU A 272 -16.96 -49.14 -13.13
C GLU A 272 -17.49 -50.53 -12.77
N VAL A 273 -17.71 -51.32 -13.82
CA VAL A 273 -18.00 -52.75 -13.76
C VAL A 273 -16.84 -53.44 -13.02
N GLN A 274 -17.17 -54.07 -11.89
CA GLN A 274 -16.23 -54.81 -11.05
C GLN A 274 -15.62 -56.00 -11.81
N ALA A 275 -14.49 -55.76 -12.49
CA ALA A 275 -13.54 -56.80 -12.82
C ALA A 275 -12.45 -56.80 -11.75
N ARG A 276 -12.37 -57.89 -10.97
CA ARG A 276 -11.30 -58.14 -10.00
C ARG A 276 -9.98 -58.33 -10.76
N VAL A 277 -9.30 -57.23 -11.07
CA VAL A 277 -7.90 -57.25 -11.48
C VAL A 277 -7.07 -57.04 -10.22
N ALA A 278 -6.18 -58.00 -9.94
CA ALA A 278 -5.22 -57.89 -8.86
C ALA A 278 -4.41 -56.60 -9.01
N LEU A 279 -4.63 -55.64 -8.12
CA LEU A 279 -3.89 -54.39 -8.06
C LEU A 279 -2.44 -54.71 -7.73
N SER A 280 -1.55 -54.61 -8.73
CA SER A 280 -0.13 -54.47 -8.50
C SER A 280 0.11 -53.30 -7.54
N PRO A 281 1.01 -53.44 -6.54
CA PRO A 281 1.32 -52.38 -5.60
C PRO A 281 1.77 -51.14 -6.37
N LYS A 282 0.96 -50.07 -6.28
CA LYS A 282 1.26 -48.77 -6.87
C LYS A 282 2.61 -48.32 -6.28
N PRO A 283 3.65 -48.08 -7.09
CA PRO A 283 4.94 -47.64 -6.56
C PRO A 283 4.73 -46.35 -5.76
N CYS A 284 4.93 -46.45 -4.44
CA CYS A 284 4.91 -45.30 -3.54
C CYS A 284 6.00 -44.35 -4.03
N THR A 285 5.59 -43.26 -4.65
CA THR A 285 6.49 -42.16 -4.96
C THR A 285 6.94 -41.59 -3.61
N PRO A 286 8.25 -41.50 -3.35
CA PRO A 286 8.74 -40.94 -2.10
C PRO A 286 8.19 -39.51 -1.94
N PRO A 287 7.84 -39.10 -0.71
CA PRO A 287 7.33 -37.74 -0.46
C PRO A 287 8.38 -36.73 -0.94
N VAL A 288 7.99 -35.87 -1.90
CA VAL A 288 8.82 -34.76 -2.35
C VAL A 288 8.87 -33.73 -1.21
N ILE A 289 10.03 -33.55 -0.60
CA ILE A 289 10.21 -32.59 0.49
C ILE A 289 10.44 -31.20 -0.14
N LEU A 290 9.58 -30.25 0.20
CA LEU A 290 9.60 -28.89 -0.35
C LEU A 290 10.52 -27.96 0.45
N CYS A 291 11.31 -27.16 -0.23
CA CYS A 291 12.19 -26.16 0.38
C CYS A 291 11.40 -24.97 0.92
N HIS A 292 11.34 -24.83 2.25
CA HIS A 292 10.67 -23.73 2.94
C HIS A 292 11.49 -22.42 2.97
N GLY A 293 12.77 -22.47 2.60
CA GLY A 293 13.71 -21.35 2.74
C GLY A 293 14.77 -21.63 3.80
N SER A 294 15.68 -20.69 4.01
CA SER A 294 16.68 -20.81 5.08
C SER A 294 16.10 -20.24 6.37
N ARG A 295 16.03 -21.08 7.41
CA ARG A 295 15.55 -20.67 8.74
C ARG A 295 16.51 -19.65 9.34
N LEU A 296 15.98 -18.54 9.85
CA LEU A 296 16.73 -17.55 10.62
C LEU A 296 16.52 -17.85 12.11
N ASP A 297 17.60 -18.12 12.84
CA ASP A 297 17.52 -18.32 14.28
C ASP A 297 17.30 -16.98 14.98
N ILE A 298 16.15 -16.86 15.64
CA ILE A 298 15.74 -15.65 16.37
C ILE A 298 15.65 -15.90 17.89
N GLY A 299 16.00 -17.11 18.35
CA GLY A 299 15.81 -17.56 19.74
C GLY A 299 14.33 -17.62 20.13
N ASP A 300 14.04 -17.37 21.41
CA ASP A 300 12.66 -17.37 21.96
C ASP A 300 11.86 -16.09 21.65
N ARG A 301 12.31 -15.29 20.67
CA ARG A 301 11.69 -14.02 20.32
C ARG A 301 10.76 -14.17 19.13
N SER A 302 9.68 -13.40 19.11
CA SER A 302 8.73 -13.42 18.00
C SER A 302 9.38 -12.95 16.68
N PRO A 303 9.17 -13.66 15.55
CA PRO A 303 9.63 -13.23 14.21
C PRO A 303 9.27 -11.78 13.87
N TRP A 304 8.06 -11.37 14.28
CA TRP A 304 7.48 -10.05 14.01
C TRP A 304 8.17 -8.91 14.75
N MET A 305 8.82 -9.22 15.87
CA MET A 305 9.57 -8.25 16.66
C MET A 305 11.06 -8.34 16.37
N SER A 306 11.58 -9.52 16.06
CA SER A 306 13.01 -9.74 15.86
C SER A 306 13.53 -9.30 14.50
N TYR A 307 12.74 -9.50 13.45
CA TYR A 307 13.20 -9.21 12.10
C TYR A 307 12.92 -7.76 11.70
N PRO A 308 13.90 -7.01 11.15
CA PRO A 308 13.71 -5.59 10.85
C PRO A 308 12.95 -5.38 9.53
N PHE A 309 11.67 -5.72 9.44
CA PHE A 309 10.86 -5.67 8.19
C PHE A 309 10.98 -4.35 7.41
N GLY A 310 11.21 -3.22 8.10
CA GLY A 310 11.41 -1.90 7.46
C GLY A 310 12.60 -1.83 6.50
N ILE A 311 13.57 -2.75 6.55
CA ILE A 311 14.68 -2.78 5.58
C ILE A 311 14.20 -3.06 4.15
N HIS A 312 13.09 -3.79 3.99
CA HIS A 312 12.52 -4.12 2.67
C HIS A 312 11.89 -2.91 1.97
N VAL A 313 11.62 -1.83 2.71
CA VAL A 313 11.11 -0.57 2.12
C VAL A 313 12.24 0.23 1.48
N ASN A 314 13.45 0.14 2.03
CA ASN A 314 14.57 1.00 1.66
C ASN A 314 15.62 0.28 0.81
N LEU A 315 15.64 -1.05 0.86
CA LEU A 315 16.64 -1.87 0.19
C LEU A 315 15.95 -2.93 -0.69
N THR A 316 16.45 -3.07 -1.91
CA THR A 316 16.12 -4.22 -2.75
C THR A 316 16.93 -5.42 -2.28
N LEU A 317 16.30 -6.31 -1.51
CA LEU A 317 16.97 -7.46 -0.91
C LEU A 317 16.80 -8.71 -1.77
N PRO A 318 17.85 -9.56 -1.91
CA PRO A 318 17.80 -10.76 -2.74
C PRO A 318 17.07 -11.94 -2.05
N TRP A 319 16.06 -11.68 -1.22
CA TRP A 319 15.20 -12.69 -0.58
C TRP A 319 13.81 -12.14 -0.25
N LYS A 320 12.85 -13.07 -0.16
CA LYS A 320 11.54 -12.85 0.45
C LYS A 320 11.56 -13.37 1.89
N VAL A 321 10.70 -12.80 2.74
CA VAL A 321 10.53 -13.23 4.13
C VAL A 321 9.25 -14.02 4.24
N ASN A 322 9.33 -15.19 4.85
CA ASN A 322 8.16 -15.99 5.23
C ASN A 322 8.21 -16.17 6.75
N ALA A 323 7.22 -15.62 7.47
CA ALA A 323 7.15 -15.64 8.92
C ALA A 323 5.89 -16.38 9.37
N SER A 324 6.03 -17.29 10.33
CA SER A 324 4.93 -17.92 11.07
C SER A 324 4.89 -17.36 12.50
N GLU A 325 4.17 -18.01 13.42
CA GLU A 325 4.14 -17.61 14.84
C GLU A 325 5.51 -17.80 15.49
N ASP A 326 6.19 -18.91 15.19
CA ASP A 326 7.43 -19.33 15.85
C ASP A 326 8.65 -19.33 14.94
N ASP A 327 8.46 -19.32 13.62
CA ASP A 327 9.56 -19.47 12.66
C ASP A 327 9.67 -18.31 11.69
N LEU A 328 10.91 -18.06 11.26
CA LEU A 328 11.25 -17.09 10.24
C LEU A 328 12.14 -17.74 9.18
N PHE A 329 11.72 -17.66 7.92
CA PHE A 329 12.45 -18.21 6.79
C PHE A 329 12.77 -17.11 5.77
N LEU A 330 14.00 -17.13 5.25
CA LEU A 330 14.44 -16.32 4.12
C LEU A 330 14.44 -17.17 2.86
N VAL A 331 13.68 -16.75 1.84
CA VAL A 331 13.50 -17.50 0.60
C VAL A 331 14.19 -16.76 -0.55
N SER A 332 15.15 -17.42 -1.20
CA SER A 332 15.82 -16.85 -2.36
C SER A 332 14.83 -16.77 -3.54
N PRO A 333 14.86 -15.72 -4.38
CA PRO A 333 14.12 -15.69 -5.64
C PRO A 333 14.53 -16.81 -6.60
N GLN A 334 15.71 -17.41 -6.38
CA GLN A 334 16.23 -18.55 -7.12
C GLN A 334 15.98 -19.89 -6.39
N CYS A 335 15.04 -19.94 -5.46
CA CYS A 335 14.67 -21.19 -4.78
C CYS A 335 14.17 -22.21 -5.80
N THR A 336 14.72 -23.42 -5.76
CA THR A 336 14.33 -24.52 -6.67
C THR A 336 13.06 -25.24 -6.22
N GLY A 337 12.58 -25.01 -5.00
CA GLY A 337 11.48 -25.76 -4.40
C GLY A 337 11.89 -27.16 -3.93
N ASP A 338 12.94 -27.75 -4.50
CA ASP A 338 13.41 -29.08 -4.12
C ASP A 338 14.48 -29.05 -3.02
N LEU A 339 14.36 -29.97 -2.06
CA LEU A 339 15.36 -30.21 -1.03
C LEU A 339 16.26 -31.40 -1.42
N PRO A 340 17.60 -31.23 -1.39
CA PRO A 340 18.49 -32.39 -1.44
C PRO A 340 18.32 -33.23 -0.17
N ASP A 341 18.49 -34.55 -0.28
CA ASP A 341 18.31 -35.49 0.83
C ASP A 341 19.07 -35.04 2.08
N GLY A 342 18.32 -34.80 3.17
CA GLY A 342 18.86 -34.45 4.48
C GLY A 342 19.24 -32.98 4.67
N ALA A 343 18.96 -32.08 3.72
CA ALA A 343 19.16 -30.63 3.93
C ALA A 343 17.89 -29.96 4.46
N ASP A 344 18.06 -28.87 5.21
CA ASP A 344 16.93 -28.04 5.69
C ASP A 344 16.45 -27.01 4.65
N SER A 345 17.31 -26.68 3.67
CA SER A 345 17.00 -25.72 2.61
C SER A 345 17.79 -25.99 1.33
N CYS A 346 17.29 -25.55 0.17
CA CYS A 346 18.01 -25.67 -1.09
C CYS A 346 19.28 -24.79 -1.06
N ARG A 347 20.27 -25.10 -1.91
CA ARG A 347 21.57 -24.39 -1.93
C ARG A 347 21.44 -22.87 -2.09
N LYS A 348 20.44 -22.39 -2.84
CA LYS A 348 20.20 -20.96 -3.07
C LYS A 348 19.64 -20.25 -1.84
N CYS A 349 18.73 -20.91 -1.11
CA CYS A 349 18.23 -20.41 0.17
C CYS A 349 19.32 -20.45 1.25
N ALA A 350 20.06 -21.56 1.36
CA ALA A 350 21.17 -21.69 2.31
C ALA A 350 22.25 -20.62 2.13
N ALA A 351 22.53 -20.22 0.88
CA ALA A 351 23.52 -19.18 0.59
C ALA A 351 23.15 -17.80 1.19
N LEU A 352 21.86 -17.54 1.46
CA LEU A 352 21.42 -16.28 2.07
C LEU A 352 22.04 -16.03 3.45
N GLN A 353 22.36 -17.09 4.19
CA GLN A 353 23.03 -16.99 5.50
C GLN A 353 24.43 -16.37 5.41
N THR A 354 25.04 -16.39 4.23
CA THR A 354 26.35 -15.78 4.00
C THR A 354 26.28 -14.33 3.51
N HIS A 355 25.07 -13.83 3.20
CA HIS A 355 24.85 -12.47 2.73
C HIS A 355 25.14 -11.44 3.84
N SER A 356 25.90 -10.38 3.52
CA SER A 356 26.39 -9.39 4.51
C SER A 356 25.27 -8.75 5.33
N VAL A 357 24.15 -8.41 4.69
CA VAL A 357 22.98 -7.85 5.38
C VAL A 357 22.32 -8.87 6.32
N VAL A 358 22.23 -10.15 5.94
CA VAL A 358 21.66 -11.20 6.82
C VAL A 358 22.58 -11.42 8.02
N LYS A 359 23.90 -11.48 7.80
CA LYS A 359 24.89 -11.52 8.89
C LYS A 359 24.72 -10.35 9.85
N GLY A 360 24.61 -9.12 9.34
CA GLY A 360 24.38 -7.95 10.19
C GLY A 360 23.05 -7.97 10.97
N ILE A 361 22.03 -8.70 10.49
CA ILE A 361 20.79 -8.95 11.27
C ILE A 361 21.08 -9.96 12.38
N LEU A 362 21.72 -11.09 12.06
CA LEU A 362 22.09 -12.11 13.04
C LEU A 362 23.02 -11.58 14.12
N ASP A 363 24.02 -10.78 13.76
CA ASP A 363 24.94 -10.15 14.70
C ASP A 363 24.21 -9.22 15.67
N ARG A 364 23.17 -8.50 15.21
CA ARG A 364 22.33 -7.65 16.08
C ARG A 364 21.37 -8.45 16.94
N LEU A 365 20.84 -9.56 16.43
CA LEU A 365 20.01 -10.47 17.22
C LEU A 365 20.81 -11.04 18.39
N ASP A 366 22.09 -11.36 18.18
CA ASP A 366 22.99 -11.91 19.20
C ASP A 366 23.52 -10.84 20.17
N ALA A 367 24.12 -9.77 19.64
CA ALA A 367 24.73 -8.72 20.45
C ALA A 367 23.72 -7.75 21.07
N GLY A 368 22.48 -7.77 20.58
CA GLY A 368 21.47 -6.77 20.87
C GLY A 368 21.71 -5.45 20.12
N PRO A 369 20.83 -4.46 20.33
CA PRO A 369 21.00 -3.14 19.75
C PRO A 369 22.27 -2.45 20.22
N HIS A 370 23.02 -1.87 19.27
CA HIS A 370 24.07 -0.94 19.64
C HIS A 370 23.44 0.29 20.33
N GLU A 371 24.03 0.70 21.46
CA GLU A 371 23.63 1.83 22.31
C GLU A 371 23.39 3.17 21.58
N ASN A 372 23.89 3.33 20.34
CA ASN A 372 23.82 4.55 19.56
C ASN A 372 22.73 4.53 18.47
N ILE A 373 21.97 3.44 18.31
CA ILE A 373 20.96 3.36 17.25
C ILE A 373 19.68 4.05 17.72
N THR A 374 19.41 5.23 17.18
CA THR A 374 18.29 6.11 17.56
C THR A 374 16.89 5.62 17.16
N TRP A 375 16.76 4.37 16.68
CA TRP A 375 15.49 3.82 16.21
C TRP A 375 15.32 2.37 16.67
N ASN A 376 14.25 2.13 17.44
CA ASN A 376 13.89 0.82 18.02
C ASN A 376 13.49 -0.27 17.00
N TYR A 377 13.36 0.06 15.71
CA TYR A 377 13.03 -0.91 14.65
C TYR A 377 14.26 -1.35 13.82
N LEU A 378 15.44 -0.77 14.08
CA LEU A 378 16.73 -1.16 13.49
C LEU A 378 17.63 -1.92 14.48
N THR A 379 17.07 -2.32 15.61
CA THR A 379 17.76 -2.59 16.88
C THR A 379 17.47 -3.98 17.43
N ILE A 380 16.88 -4.86 16.63
CA ILE A 380 16.70 -6.25 17.03
C ILE A 380 17.47 -7.12 16.06
#